data_AF-A0A960INX2-F1
#
_entry.id   AF-A0A960INX2-F1
#
_cell.length_a   1.000
_cell.length_b   1.000
_cell.length_c   1.000
_cell.angle_alpha   90.00
_cell.angle_beta   90.00
_cell.angle_gamma   90.00
#
_symmetry.space_group_name_H-M   'P 1'
#
loop_
_entity.id
_entity.type
_entity.pdbx_description
1 polymer ?
#
loop_
_entity_poly.entity_id
_entity_poly.type
_entity_poly.pdbx_seq_one_letter_code
_entity_poly.pdbx_strand_id
1 'polypeptide(L)'
;MLAAALSLGILLGWQILFPPPEPPRREPPAEASATPAEASATRVAETPTATPEADAPPPPGAEIESLPAVEAVEEQHFVLETDAARAEFSNRGGVLVSYVVKGQAGAEGGELELVAPRGTSPYPFTLVDESLAPLTTETALLAVESEDDPAGRALRFSYRGPRGDVEKWFRLRDDGRLDVETRAPAGTGLLLGPGLRARTREEYDNRFERRTGVYLASGEVETVDPVKTKDPLILPGPGLSWVALEDTYFLAAAVPTRPIERALFEPVMLDATDEALAFDARPVPAGGEIAEADKKLARSLRVYLFARDGALELTTVWGPKQYDRLASLPYGLEKTVAWGFLGFLALPMLAALQWIHGHIVANYGWAIVLLTTALKIVLLPLSIAGFKSMRKMQKLAPRMQAIRERYRPKMRGKDGKPNLDMQRQMNEEVMKLYKEEGVNP
;
A
#
# COMPACT_ATOMS: atom_id res chain seq x y z
N MET A 1 -27.43 20.19 -15.84
CA MET A 1 -28.63 19.36 -16.13
C MET A 1 -28.41 18.38 -17.29
N LEU A 2 -27.81 18.79 -18.42
CA LEU A 2 -27.58 17.89 -19.57
C LEU A 2 -26.62 16.71 -19.27
N ALA A 3 -25.57 16.94 -18.47
CA ALA A 3 -24.63 15.90 -18.05
C ALA A 3 -25.24 14.87 -17.08
N ALA A 4 -26.14 15.30 -16.20
CA ALA A 4 -26.87 14.41 -15.30
C ALA A 4 -27.87 13.54 -16.08
N ALA A 5 -28.53 14.09 -17.10
CA ALA A 5 -29.41 13.33 -17.98
C ALA A 5 -28.66 12.30 -18.84
N LEU A 6 -27.46 12.65 -19.34
CA LEU A 6 -26.61 11.71 -20.08
C LEU A 6 -26.03 10.60 -19.18
N SER A 7 -25.61 10.94 -17.95
CA SER A 7 -25.13 9.97 -16.98
C SER A 7 -26.22 8.99 -16.56
N LEU A 8 -27.46 9.47 -16.37
CA LEU A 8 -28.60 8.61 -16.07
C LEU A 8 -28.98 7.70 -17.25
N GLY A 9 -28.88 8.20 -18.49
CA GLY A 9 -29.11 7.40 -19.70
C GLY A 9 -28.11 6.26 -19.87
N ILE A 10 -26.84 6.48 -19.53
CA ILE A 10 -25.78 5.46 -19.59
C ILE A 10 -26.00 4.39 -18.51
N LEU A 11 -26.35 4.80 -17.28
CA LEU A 11 -26.62 3.87 -16.18
C LEU A 11 -27.83 2.97 -16.44
N LEU A 12 -28.92 3.55 -16.96
CA LEU A 12 -30.12 2.79 -17.32
C LEU A 12 -29.86 1.84 -18.49
N GLY A 13 -29.08 2.27 -19.49
CA GLY A 13 -28.67 1.41 -20.60
C GLY A 13 -27.81 0.22 -20.16
N TRP A 14 -26.94 0.42 -19.18
CA TRP A 14 -26.07 -0.62 -18.64
C TRP A 14 -26.85 -1.68 -17.84
N GLN A 15 -27.83 -1.27 -17.02
CA GLN A 15 -28.67 -2.20 -16.26
C GLN A 15 -29.57 -3.09 -17.14
N ILE A 16 -30.03 -2.58 -18.29
CA ILE A 16 -30.86 -3.36 -19.21
C ILE A 16 -30.02 -4.40 -19.97
N LEU A 17 -28.76 -4.07 -20.28
CA LEU A 17 -27.84 -4.98 -21.00
C LEU A 17 -27.21 -6.02 -20.07
N PHE A 18 -27.08 -5.72 -18.77
CA PHE A 18 -26.47 -6.58 -17.75
C PHE A 18 -27.28 -6.56 -16.45
N PRO A 19 -28.38 -7.34 -16.34
CA PRO A 19 -29.10 -7.46 -15.09
C PRO A 19 -28.21 -8.13 -14.02
N PRO A 20 -28.21 -7.64 -12.76
CA PRO A 20 -27.42 -8.24 -11.69
C PRO A 20 -27.88 -9.69 -11.43
N PRO A 21 -26.96 -10.63 -11.16
CA PRO A 21 -27.31 -12.02 -10.90
C PRO A 21 -28.17 -12.13 -9.64
N GLU A 22 -29.20 -12.99 -9.69
CA GLU A 22 -30.08 -13.24 -8.55
C GLU A 22 -29.29 -13.81 -7.36
N PRO A 23 -29.54 -13.34 -6.13
CA PRO A 23 -28.93 -13.91 -4.95
C PRO A 23 -29.40 -15.37 -4.76
N PRO A 24 -28.50 -16.30 -4.38
CA PRO A 24 -28.90 -17.69 -4.14
C PRO A 24 -29.91 -17.77 -2.98
N ARG A 25 -30.99 -18.52 -3.24
CA ARG A 25 -32.09 -18.76 -2.32
C ARG A 25 -31.58 -19.52 -1.08
N ARG A 26 -31.65 -18.91 0.10
CA ARG A 26 -31.36 -19.58 1.38
C ARG A 26 -32.44 -20.62 1.67
N GLU A 27 -32.06 -21.88 1.79
CA GLU A 27 -32.90 -22.90 2.41
C GLU A 27 -32.93 -22.68 3.94
N PRO A 28 -34.08 -22.89 4.62
CA PRO A 28 -34.16 -22.74 6.06
C PRO A 28 -33.43 -23.89 6.78
N PRO A 29 -32.80 -23.66 7.95
CA PRO A 29 -32.25 -24.74 8.75
C PRO A 29 -33.37 -25.63 9.29
N ALA A 30 -33.19 -26.94 9.18
CA ALA A 30 -34.05 -27.92 9.83
C ALA A 30 -33.90 -27.83 11.36
N GLU A 31 -35.04 -27.67 12.04
CA GLU A 31 -35.18 -27.87 13.48
C GLU A 31 -34.95 -29.33 13.87
N ALA A 32 -34.20 -29.56 14.94
CA ALA A 32 -34.35 -30.75 15.78
C ALA A 32 -33.92 -30.45 17.23
N SER A 33 -34.92 -30.02 18.00
CA SER A 33 -35.31 -30.58 19.31
C SER A 33 -34.35 -30.55 20.51
N ALA A 34 -34.70 -29.68 21.46
CA ALA A 34 -34.51 -29.82 22.92
C ALA A 34 -35.16 -31.14 23.44
N THR A 35 -34.89 -31.73 24.60
CA THR A 35 -34.67 -31.29 26.01
C THR A 35 -34.38 -32.58 26.86
N PRO A 36 -34.40 -32.65 28.22
CA PRO A 36 -33.90 -31.82 29.33
C PRO A 36 -33.05 -32.59 30.40
N ALA A 37 -32.44 -31.80 31.30
CA ALA A 37 -32.26 -31.99 32.76
C ALA A 37 -31.48 -33.20 33.33
N GLU A 38 -30.50 -32.91 34.20
CA GLU A 38 -30.69 -33.12 35.65
C GLU A 38 -29.61 -32.40 36.48
N ALA A 39 -30.07 -31.81 37.58
CA ALA A 39 -29.26 -31.21 38.62
C ALA A 39 -28.85 -32.28 39.65
N SER A 40 -27.67 -32.14 40.24
CA SER A 40 -27.41 -32.64 41.58
C SER A 40 -26.29 -31.83 42.24
N ALA A 41 -26.68 -31.15 43.32
CA ALA A 41 -25.78 -30.57 44.30
C ALA A 41 -25.35 -31.66 45.29
N THR A 42 -24.11 -31.62 45.78
CA THR A 42 -23.76 -32.04 47.15
C THR A 42 -22.56 -31.24 47.63
N ARG A 43 -22.69 -30.72 48.85
CA ARG A 43 -21.74 -29.94 49.66
C ARG A 43 -20.86 -30.89 50.51
N VAL A 44 -19.80 -30.34 51.13
CA VAL A 44 -18.95 -30.83 52.27
C VAL A 44 -17.53 -31.18 51.82
N ALA A 45 -16.43 -30.82 52.48
CA ALA A 45 -16.02 -29.81 53.46
C ALA A 45 -14.48 -29.91 53.60
N GLU A 46 -13.87 -28.80 53.98
CA GLU A 46 -12.64 -28.64 54.80
C GLU A 46 -11.24 -29.13 54.34
N THR A 47 -10.30 -28.20 54.58
CA THR A 47 -8.85 -28.12 54.38
C THR A 47 -8.08 -28.94 55.47
N PRO A 48 -6.75 -29.20 55.40
CA PRO A 48 -5.70 -28.15 55.49
C PRO A 48 -4.40 -28.37 54.65
N THR A 49 -3.84 -27.23 54.24
CA THR A 49 -2.43 -26.79 54.35
C THR A 49 -1.26 -27.69 53.90
N ALA A 50 -0.50 -27.18 52.94
CA ALA A 50 0.96 -27.26 52.93
C ALA A 50 1.60 -25.99 52.32
N THR A 51 2.39 -25.31 53.13
CA THR A 51 3.29 -24.18 52.84
C THR A 51 4.43 -24.58 51.89
N PRO A 52 4.97 -23.67 51.07
CA PRO A 52 6.40 -23.66 50.79
C PRO A 52 7.08 -22.46 51.46
N GLU A 53 8.12 -22.81 52.20
CA GLU A 53 9.00 -22.00 53.00
C GLU A 53 9.86 -21.07 52.13
N ALA A 54 10.07 -19.86 52.63
CA ALA A 54 10.91 -18.83 52.06
C ALA A 54 12.39 -19.16 52.24
N ASP A 55 13.21 -18.85 51.24
CA ASP A 55 14.66 -18.76 51.38
C ASP A 55 15.13 -17.33 51.08
N ALA A 56 16.18 -16.92 51.79
CA ALA A 56 16.54 -15.55 52.16
C ALA A 56 17.31 -14.76 51.06
N PRO A 57 17.53 -13.44 51.24
CA PRO A 57 17.90 -12.51 50.16
C PRO A 57 19.42 -12.39 49.93
N PRO A 58 19.87 -11.98 48.72
CA PRO A 58 21.26 -11.62 48.45
C PRO A 58 21.60 -10.18 48.91
N PRO A 59 22.90 -9.86 49.11
CA PRO A 59 23.36 -8.68 49.86
C PRO A 59 23.28 -7.35 49.08
N PRO A 60 23.31 -6.19 49.77
CA PRO A 60 23.14 -4.88 49.16
C PRO A 60 24.47 -4.36 48.58
N GLY A 61 24.42 -3.79 47.37
CA GLY A 61 25.60 -3.17 46.75
C GLY A 61 25.42 -2.76 45.30
N ALA A 62 24.59 -1.74 45.07
CA ALA A 62 24.71 -0.68 44.06
C ALA A 62 23.32 -0.05 43.92
N GLU A 63 23.16 1.18 44.39
CA GLU A 63 22.02 2.03 44.05
C GLU A 63 22.04 2.28 42.54
N ILE A 64 21.36 1.42 41.80
CA ILE A 64 20.82 1.77 40.49
C ILE A 64 19.49 2.44 40.83
N GLU A 65 19.30 3.70 40.42
CA GLU A 65 18.00 4.35 40.48
C GLU A 65 16.95 3.45 39.83
N SER A 66 16.22 2.73 40.67
CA SER A 66 15.20 1.80 40.25
C SER A 66 13.99 2.60 39.84
N LEU A 67 13.85 2.88 38.54
CA LEU A 67 12.56 3.27 37.98
C LEU A 67 11.51 2.23 38.44
N PRO A 68 10.34 2.66 38.93
CA PRO A 68 9.35 1.76 39.50
C PRO A 68 8.91 0.73 38.45
N ALA A 69 8.74 -0.51 38.87
CA ALA A 69 8.08 -1.53 38.06
C ALA A 69 6.61 -1.13 37.90
N VAL A 70 6.29 -0.44 36.82
CA VAL A 70 4.90 -0.10 36.49
C VAL A 70 4.29 -1.32 35.83
N GLU A 71 3.60 -2.14 36.63
CA GLU A 71 2.65 -3.12 36.12
C GLU A 71 1.38 -2.35 35.73
N ALA A 72 1.22 -2.03 34.45
CA ALA A 72 -0.09 -1.63 33.96
C ALA A 72 -1.06 -2.82 34.15
N VAL A 73 -2.22 -2.56 34.76
CA VAL A 73 -3.21 -3.60 35.13
C VAL A 73 -4.18 -3.87 33.98
N GLU A 74 -4.41 -2.86 33.13
CA GLU A 74 -5.32 -2.92 31.99
C GLU A 74 -4.69 -2.29 30.75
N GLU A 75 -5.19 -2.70 29.59
CA GLU A 75 -4.81 -2.12 28.30
C GLU A 75 -5.38 -0.70 28.18
N GLN A 76 -4.52 0.23 27.80
CA GLN A 76 -4.82 1.64 27.68
C GLN A 76 -4.25 2.17 26.36
N HIS A 77 -4.96 3.15 25.80
CA HIS A 77 -4.58 3.77 24.54
C HIS A 77 -4.07 5.19 24.77
N PHE A 78 -3.00 5.54 24.06
CA PHE A 78 -2.29 6.81 24.18
C PHE A 78 -2.26 7.50 22.83
N VAL A 79 -2.58 8.79 22.81
CA VAL A 79 -2.75 9.55 21.56
C VAL A 79 -1.68 10.62 21.45
N LEU A 80 -1.04 10.67 20.29
CA LEU A 80 -0.24 11.80 19.82
C LEU A 80 -0.98 12.46 18.67
N GLU A 81 -1.17 13.77 18.73
CA GLU A 81 -1.99 14.49 17.76
C GLU A 81 -1.37 15.83 17.38
N THR A 82 -1.36 16.12 16.08
CA THR A 82 -0.92 17.38 15.48
C THR A 82 -1.97 17.87 14.47
N ASP A 83 -1.71 18.98 13.80
CA ASP A 83 -2.59 19.47 12.72
C ASP A 83 -2.61 18.53 11.50
N ALA A 84 -1.53 17.77 11.28
CA ALA A 84 -1.39 16.88 10.13
C ALA A 84 -1.93 15.46 10.39
N ALA A 85 -1.83 14.94 11.62
CA ALA A 85 -2.16 13.55 11.90
C ALA A 85 -2.57 13.29 13.36
N ARG A 86 -3.20 12.15 13.60
CA ARG A 86 -3.49 11.58 14.93
C ARG A 86 -3.00 10.13 14.95
N ALA A 87 -2.05 9.82 15.83
CA ALA A 87 -1.49 8.49 16.03
C ALA A 87 -1.91 7.96 17.41
N GLU A 88 -2.41 6.73 17.46
CA GLU A 88 -2.87 6.07 18.68
C GLU A 88 -2.07 4.80 18.93
N PHE A 89 -1.64 4.60 20.17
CA PHE A 89 -0.78 3.51 20.60
C PHE A 89 -1.42 2.74 21.75
N SER A 90 -1.36 1.41 21.70
CA SER A 90 -1.72 0.57 22.85
C SER A 90 -0.49 0.34 23.73
N ASN A 91 -0.65 0.44 25.06
CA ASN A 91 0.40 -0.01 25.99
C ASN A 91 0.58 -1.53 25.99
N ARG A 92 -0.36 -2.31 25.42
CA ARG A 92 -0.11 -3.70 25.11
C ARG A 92 0.86 -3.77 23.94
N GLY A 93 2.07 -4.26 24.19
CA GLY A 93 3.13 -4.33 23.20
C GLY A 93 3.74 -2.99 22.79
N GLY A 94 3.13 -1.82 23.08
CA GLY A 94 3.66 -0.54 22.61
C GLY A 94 3.60 -0.43 21.09
N VAL A 95 2.41 -0.68 20.52
CA VAL A 95 2.17 -0.79 19.07
C VAL A 95 1.23 0.29 18.58
N LEU A 96 1.36 0.66 17.30
CA LEU A 96 0.52 1.67 16.65
C LEU A 96 -0.80 1.03 16.20
N VAL A 97 -1.92 1.41 16.83
CA VAL A 97 -3.24 0.84 16.55
C VAL A 97 -4.09 1.67 15.61
N SER A 98 -3.83 2.98 15.50
CA SER A 98 -4.49 3.89 14.55
C SER A 98 -3.53 4.99 14.11
N TYR A 99 -3.61 5.37 12.84
CA TYR A 99 -2.90 6.50 12.27
C TYR A 99 -3.82 7.21 11.27
N VAL A 100 -4.42 8.31 11.72
CA VAL A 100 -5.34 9.13 10.93
C VAL A 100 -4.59 10.30 10.30
N VAL A 101 -4.67 10.45 8.98
CA VAL A 101 -4.17 11.62 8.25
C VAL A 101 -5.30 12.65 8.13
N LYS A 102 -5.10 13.81 8.76
CA LYS A 102 -6.12 14.85 8.80
C LYS A 102 -6.31 15.54 7.46
N GLY A 103 -7.55 15.91 7.15
CA GLY A 103 -7.90 16.60 5.91
C GLY A 103 -7.79 15.74 4.64
N GLN A 104 -7.55 14.43 4.76
CA GLN A 104 -7.64 13.46 3.67
C GLN A 104 -8.87 12.58 3.87
N ALA A 105 -9.65 12.37 2.80
CA ALA A 105 -10.84 11.54 2.89
C ALA A 105 -10.48 10.04 2.87
N GLY A 106 -11.06 9.29 3.81
CA GLY A 106 -11.05 7.82 3.82
C GLY A 106 -11.98 7.22 2.77
N ALA A 107 -11.87 5.90 2.58
CA ALA A 107 -12.57 5.18 1.51
C ALA A 107 -14.11 5.14 1.65
N GLU A 108 -14.62 5.13 2.89
CA GLU A 108 -16.07 5.11 3.20
C GLU A 108 -16.59 6.45 3.74
N GLY A 109 -15.83 7.53 3.54
CA GLY A 109 -16.04 8.81 4.22
C GLY A 109 -15.32 8.86 5.58
N GLY A 110 -15.20 10.07 6.13
CA GLY A 110 -14.35 10.33 7.30
C GLY A 110 -12.89 10.61 6.93
N GLU A 111 -12.03 10.68 7.94
CA GLU A 111 -10.60 10.90 7.74
C GLU A 111 -9.88 9.61 7.31
N LEU A 112 -8.74 9.77 6.64
CA LEU A 112 -7.95 8.65 6.12
C LEU A 112 -7.23 7.91 7.25
N GLU A 113 -7.67 6.69 7.55
CA GLU A 113 -7.00 5.76 8.46
C GLU A 113 -5.98 4.87 7.71
N LEU A 114 -4.72 4.90 8.14
CA LEU A 114 -3.61 4.18 7.52
C LEU A 114 -3.15 2.92 8.29
N VAL A 115 -3.66 2.70 9.49
CA VAL A 115 -3.52 1.41 10.17
C VAL A 115 -4.75 0.60 9.85
N ALA A 116 -4.58 -0.38 8.96
CA ALA A 116 -5.68 -1.23 8.54
C ALA A 116 -6.24 -2.04 9.74
N PRO A 117 -7.58 -2.18 9.84
CA PRO A 117 -8.22 -3.04 10.83
C PRO A 117 -7.69 -4.48 10.69
N ARG A 118 -7.48 -5.14 11.83
CA ARG A 118 -6.91 -6.50 11.87
C ARG A 118 -7.54 -7.32 12.97
N GLY A 119 -7.62 -8.63 12.74
CA GLY A 119 -8.09 -9.59 13.73
C GLY A 119 -6.99 -9.89 14.75
N THR A 120 -6.34 -11.03 14.59
CA THR A 120 -5.24 -11.51 15.43
C THR A 120 -3.85 -11.09 14.92
N SER A 121 -3.78 -10.48 13.74
CA SER A 121 -2.48 -10.07 13.17
C SER A 121 -1.81 -8.96 13.98
N PRO A 122 -0.48 -9.01 14.13
CA PRO A 122 0.27 -7.99 14.88
C PRO A 122 0.15 -6.61 14.25
N TYR A 123 0.13 -5.56 15.07
CA TYR A 123 0.10 -4.15 14.65
C TYR A 123 1.50 -3.64 14.23
N PRO A 124 1.61 -2.53 13.49
CA PRO A 124 2.89 -1.88 13.26
C PRO A 124 3.62 -1.58 14.58
N PHE A 125 4.94 -1.68 14.52
CA PHE A 125 5.87 -1.57 15.65
C PHE A 125 5.83 -2.71 16.66
N THR A 126 5.18 -3.83 16.33
CA THR A 126 5.37 -5.11 17.04
C THR A 126 6.85 -5.52 16.97
N LEU A 127 7.44 -5.91 18.09
CA LEU A 127 8.77 -6.53 18.13
C LEU A 127 8.68 -8.02 17.86
N VAL A 128 9.61 -8.52 17.05
CA VAL A 128 9.69 -9.92 16.66
C VAL A 128 11.07 -10.49 16.92
N ASP A 129 11.17 -11.81 17.06
CA ASP A 129 12.45 -12.51 17.08
C ASP A 129 12.97 -12.80 15.65
N GLU A 130 14.13 -13.47 15.58
CA GLU A 130 14.75 -13.91 14.32
C GLU A 130 13.85 -14.84 13.47
N SER A 131 12.88 -15.51 14.08
CA SER A 131 11.89 -16.35 13.39
C SER A 131 10.68 -15.55 12.90
N LEU A 132 10.69 -14.23 13.08
CA LEU A 132 9.59 -13.29 12.77
C LEU A 132 8.36 -13.48 13.65
N ALA A 133 8.46 -14.25 14.74
CA ALA A 133 7.38 -14.43 15.69
C ALA A 133 7.33 -13.22 16.65
N PRO A 134 6.13 -12.69 16.97
CA PRO A 134 5.98 -11.66 18.00
C PRO A 134 6.60 -12.08 19.33
N LEU A 135 7.35 -11.17 19.96
CA LEU A 135 7.92 -11.41 21.28
C LEU A 135 6.81 -11.52 22.33
N THR A 136 7.09 -12.18 23.47
CA THR A 136 6.13 -12.21 24.60
C THR A 136 5.83 -10.82 25.18
N THR A 137 6.70 -9.84 24.93
CA THR A 137 6.45 -8.44 25.28
C THR A 137 5.23 -7.87 24.57
N GLU A 138 4.83 -8.46 23.44
CA GLU A 138 3.68 -8.00 22.65
C GLU A 138 2.34 -8.32 23.32
N THR A 139 2.30 -9.27 24.26
CA THR A 139 1.12 -9.50 25.11
C THR A 139 1.21 -8.80 26.46
N ALA A 140 2.40 -8.31 26.83
CA ALA A 140 2.64 -7.58 28.07
C ALA A 140 2.13 -6.14 27.99
N LEU A 141 1.75 -5.60 29.15
CA LEU A 141 1.38 -4.20 29.31
C LEU A 141 2.63 -3.41 29.69
N LEU A 142 3.06 -2.52 28.80
CA LEU A 142 4.24 -1.67 28.97
C LEU A 142 3.88 -0.48 29.86
N ALA A 143 4.82 -0.06 30.70
CA ALA A 143 4.76 1.21 31.40
C ALA A 143 4.81 2.35 30.38
N VAL A 144 4.02 3.41 30.57
CA VAL A 144 4.00 4.54 29.65
C VAL A 144 4.30 5.84 30.38
N GLU A 145 5.29 6.57 29.89
CA GLU A 145 5.65 7.91 30.33
C GLU A 145 5.49 8.88 29.16
N SER A 146 4.90 10.05 29.40
CA SER A 146 4.92 11.12 28.40
C SER A 146 6.05 12.09 28.73
N GLU A 147 6.91 12.35 27.76
CA GLU A 147 8.00 13.31 27.88
C GLU A 147 7.71 14.49 26.96
N ASP A 148 7.66 15.69 27.52
CA ASP A 148 7.55 16.93 26.74
C ASP A 148 8.96 17.47 26.51
N ASP A 149 9.34 17.65 25.26
CA ASP A 149 10.63 18.23 24.88
C ASP A 149 10.44 19.41 23.92
N PRO A 150 11.50 20.19 23.60
CA PRO A 150 11.39 21.34 22.70
C PRO A 150 10.89 21.01 21.27
N ALA A 151 10.97 19.76 20.83
CA ALA A 151 10.52 19.26 19.54
C ALA A 151 9.11 18.64 19.59
N GLY A 152 8.47 18.58 20.76
CA GLY A 152 7.09 18.14 20.94
C GLY A 152 6.92 17.08 22.02
N ARG A 153 5.72 16.50 22.08
CA ARG A 153 5.39 15.43 23.02
C ARG A 153 5.83 14.08 22.48
N ALA A 154 6.55 13.31 23.31
CA ALA A 154 6.94 11.94 23.04
C ALA A 154 6.27 10.98 24.05
N LEU A 155 6.01 9.76 23.59
CA LEU A 155 5.57 8.65 24.46
C LEU A 155 6.72 7.65 24.57
N ARG A 156 7.10 7.31 25.80
CA ARG A 156 8.05 6.25 26.11
C ARG A 156 7.29 5.07 26.70
N PHE A 157 7.43 3.92 26.05
CA PHE A 157 6.93 2.63 26.53
C PHE A 157 8.11 1.81 27.03
N SER A 158 8.05 1.32 28.27
CA SER A 158 9.12 0.51 28.84
C SER A 158 8.60 -0.78 29.46
N TYR A 159 9.34 -1.86 29.26
CA TYR A 159 9.12 -3.15 29.88
C TYR A 159 10.44 -3.72 30.36
N ARG A 160 10.42 -4.29 31.56
CA ARG A 160 11.52 -5.12 32.07
C ARG A 160 10.98 -6.50 32.35
N GLY A 161 11.65 -7.52 31.82
CA GLY A 161 11.21 -8.89 32.06
C GLY A 161 12.25 -9.95 31.70
N PRO A 162 11.88 -11.23 31.82
CA PRO A 162 12.84 -12.34 31.78
C PRO A 162 13.61 -12.51 30.47
N ARG A 163 13.12 -11.89 29.39
CA ARG A 163 13.73 -11.95 28.05
C ARG A 163 14.53 -10.70 27.69
N GLY A 164 14.71 -9.79 28.65
CA GLY A 164 15.43 -8.53 28.49
C GLY A 164 14.52 -7.32 28.60
N ASP A 165 15.17 -6.17 28.71
CA ASP A 165 14.51 -4.87 28.79
C ASP A 165 14.19 -4.36 27.39
N VAL A 166 13.00 -3.78 27.26
CA VAL A 166 12.49 -3.19 26.02
C VAL A 166 12.05 -1.78 26.29
N GLU A 167 12.50 -0.86 25.44
CA GLU A 167 12.04 0.53 25.44
C GLU A 167 11.66 0.94 24.02
N LYS A 168 10.55 1.66 23.88
CA LYS A 168 10.09 2.25 22.61
C LYS A 168 9.76 3.72 22.84
N TRP A 169 10.20 4.59 21.94
CA TRP A 169 9.85 6.00 21.94
C TRP A 169 9.15 6.37 20.64
N PHE A 170 8.07 7.13 20.77
CA PHE A 170 7.28 7.62 19.64
C PHE A 170 7.12 9.12 19.75
N ARG A 171 7.48 9.86 18.69
CA ARG A 171 7.27 11.31 18.60
C ARG A 171 6.61 11.67 17.28
N LEU A 172 5.42 12.27 17.34
CA LEU A 172 4.71 12.76 16.16
C LEU A 172 5.10 14.22 15.90
N ARG A 173 5.63 14.49 14.70
CA ARG A 173 6.00 15.82 14.25
C ARG A 173 4.81 16.57 13.66
N ASP A 174 4.91 17.90 13.60
CA ASP A 174 3.87 18.78 13.04
C ASP A 174 3.51 18.43 11.58
N ASP A 175 4.47 17.92 10.79
CA ASP A 175 4.28 17.51 9.39
C ASP A 175 3.70 16.09 9.21
N GLY A 176 3.40 15.43 10.32
CA GLY A 176 2.89 14.06 10.40
C GLY A 176 3.97 12.98 10.43
N ARG A 177 5.27 13.29 10.27
CA ARG A 177 6.30 12.24 10.42
C ARG A 177 6.31 11.70 11.85
N LEU A 178 6.49 10.40 12.00
CA LEU A 178 6.55 9.73 13.29
C LEU A 178 7.96 9.18 13.49
N ASP A 179 8.70 9.78 14.41
CA ASP A 179 9.99 9.24 14.86
C ASP A 179 9.74 8.07 15.80
N VAL A 180 10.49 6.99 15.57
CA VAL A 180 10.40 5.73 16.29
C VAL A 180 11.81 5.34 16.71
N GLU A 181 12.05 5.28 18.01
CA GLU A 181 13.25 4.68 18.59
C GLU A 181 12.86 3.41 19.33
N THR A 182 13.63 2.35 19.19
CA THR A 182 13.45 1.13 19.99
C THR A 182 14.79 0.67 20.51
N ARG A 183 14.81 0.17 21.74
CA ARG A 183 15.93 -0.55 22.35
C ARG A 183 15.40 -1.87 22.87
N ALA A 184 15.91 -2.95 22.32
CA ALA A 184 15.53 -4.31 22.67
C ALA A 184 16.78 -5.20 22.63
N PRO A 185 16.71 -6.45 23.11
CA PRO A 185 17.81 -7.40 22.95
C PRO A 185 18.22 -7.57 21.49
N ALA A 186 19.51 -7.84 21.25
CA ALA A 186 20.03 -8.10 19.91
C ALA A 186 19.28 -9.27 19.24
N GLY A 187 19.09 -9.18 17.92
CA GLY A 187 18.27 -10.12 17.14
C GLY A 187 16.76 -9.83 17.17
N THR A 188 16.35 -8.74 17.84
CA THR A 188 14.96 -8.26 17.79
C THR A 188 14.74 -7.42 16.53
N GLY A 189 13.68 -7.73 15.79
CA GLY A 189 13.20 -6.95 14.65
C GLY A 189 11.97 -6.11 14.99
N LEU A 190 11.74 -5.05 14.22
CA LEU A 190 10.55 -4.20 14.30
C LEU A 190 9.67 -4.41 13.06
N LEU A 191 8.42 -4.78 13.26
CA LEU A 191 7.43 -4.97 12.20
C LEU A 191 6.85 -3.64 11.70
N LEU A 192 6.70 -3.51 10.38
CA LEU A 192 5.89 -2.53 9.69
C LEU A 192 4.85 -3.28 8.82
N GLY A 193 3.56 -2.96 9.03
CA GLY A 193 2.44 -3.59 8.31
C GLY A 193 1.93 -4.89 8.96
N PRO A 194 1.35 -5.83 8.18
CA PRO A 194 0.97 -5.67 6.78
C PRO A 194 -0.22 -4.71 6.67
N GLY A 195 -0.52 -4.29 5.44
CA GLY A 195 -1.61 -3.35 5.17
C GLY A 195 -1.25 -1.90 5.46
N LEU A 196 -1.97 -1.00 4.78
CA LEU A 196 -1.67 0.44 4.75
C LEU A 196 -2.91 1.32 4.98
N ARG A 197 -4.12 0.77 4.93
CA ARG A 197 -5.36 1.49 5.20
C ARG A 197 -6.55 0.54 5.28
N ALA A 198 -7.63 1.03 5.89
CA ALA A 198 -8.96 0.46 5.66
C ALA A 198 -9.32 0.63 4.17
N ARG A 199 -9.79 -0.46 3.57
CA ARG A 199 -10.19 -0.52 2.16
C ARG A 199 -11.68 -0.83 2.08
N THR A 200 -12.31 -0.53 0.95
CA THR A 200 -13.64 -1.09 0.67
C THR A 200 -13.51 -2.55 0.23
N ARG A 201 -14.62 -3.30 0.25
CA ARG A 201 -14.63 -4.68 -0.25
C ARG A 201 -14.27 -4.75 -1.74
N GLU A 202 -14.73 -3.78 -2.53
CA GLU A 202 -14.40 -3.67 -3.95
C GLU A 202 -12.90 -3.51 -4.19
N GLU A 203 -12.24 -2.65 -3.41
CA GLU A 203 -10.79 -2.48 -3.44
C GLU A 203 -10.04 -3.76 -3.02
N TYR A 204 -10.58 -4.48 -2.03
CA TYR A 204 -10.00 -5.74 -1.58
C TYR A 204 -10.00 -6.82 -2.67
N ASP A 205 -11.08 -6.91 -3.44
CA ASP A 205 -11.25 -7.90 -4.52
C ASP A 205 -10.61 -7.44 -5.86
N ASN A 206 -10.26 -6.17 -5.97
CA ASN A 206 -9.68 -5.59 -7.18
C ASN A 206 -8.21 -5.99 -7.36
N ARG A 207 -7.96 -6.86 -8.35
CA ARG A 207 -6.62 -7.30 -8.75
C ARG A 207 -5.69 -6.21 -9.33
N PHE A 208 -6.23 -5.05 -9.68
CA PHE A 208 -5.45 -3.92 -10.17
C PHE A 208 -4.94 -3.04 -9.02
N GLU A 209 -5.44 -3.21 -7.80
CA GLU A 209 -4.84 -2.58 -6.64
C GLU A 209 -3.47 -3.20 -6.36
N ARG A 210 -2.46 -2.34 -6.38
CA ARG A 210 -1.10 -2.73 -6.03
C ARG A 210 -0.94 -2.65 -4.52
N ARG A 211 -0.31 -3.68 -3.94
CA ARG A 211 0.03 -3.78 -2.52
C ARG A 211 1.49 -4.14 -2.42
N THR A 212 2.34 -3.21 -2.82
CA THR A 212 3.74 -3.48 -3.07
C THR A 212 4.61 -3.00 -1.93
N GLY A 213 5.71 -3.70 -1.75
CA GLY A 213 6.83 -3.19 -0.99
C GLY A 213 7.68 -2.36 -1.93
N VAL A 214 8.27 -1.29 -1.44
CA VAL A 214 9.27 -0.54 -2.20
C VAL A 214 10.43 -0.23 -1.29
N TYR A 215 11.63 -0.14 -1.86
CA TYR A 215 12.81 0.27 -1.11
C TYR A 215 13.74 1.08 -1.99
N LEU A 216 14.55 1.93 -1.36
CA LEU A 216 15.64 2.64 -2.00
C LEU A 216 16.95 2.04 -1.53
N ALA A 217 17.66 1.38 -2.43
CA ALA A 217 19.01 0.89 -2.18
C ALA A 217 19.95 1.37 -3.28
N SER A 218 21.16 1.79 -2.90
CA SER A 218 22.19 2.22 -3.88
C SER A 218 21.74 3.33 -4.85
N GLY A 219 20.76 4.17 -4.45
CA GLY A 219 20.24 5.28 -5.25
C GLY A 219 19.06 4.94 -6.18
N GLU A 220 18.71 3.66 -6.32
CA GLU A 220 17.61 3.17 -7.16
C GLU A 220 16.43 2.69 -6.31
N VAL A 221 15.21 3.02 -6.77
CA VAL A 221 13.98 2.52 -6.15
C VAL A 221 13.60 1.19 -6.80
N GLU A 222 13.47 0.16 -5.97
CA GLU A 222 13.02 -1.16 -6.39
C GLU A 222 11.63 -1.47 -5.82
N THR A 223 10.88 -2.30 -6.54
CA THR A 223 9.53 -2.71 -6.17
C THR A 223 9.49 -4.21 -5.89
N VAL A 224 8.97 -4.56 -4.72
CA VAL A 224 8.69 -5.92 -4.28
C VAL A 224 7.22 -6.23 -4.52
N ASP A 225 6.96 -7.13 -5.47
CA ASP A 225 5.61 -7.57 -5.82
C ASP A 225 5.22 -8.80 -4.97
N PRO A 226 4.20 -8.70 -4.08
CA PRO A 226 3.84 -9.79 -3.18
C PRO A 226 3.34 -11.05 -3.90
N VAL A 227 2.89 -10.93 -5.16
CA VAL A 227 2.43 -12.07 -5.95
C VAL A 227 3.62 -12.83 -6.54
N LYS A 228 4.72 -12.13 -6.84
CA LYS A 228 5.93 -12.72 -7.42
C LYS A 228 6.92 -13.21 -6.37
N THR A 229 6.87 -12.63 -5.17
CA THR A 229 7.70 -13.02 -4.03
C THR A 229 7.14 -14.28 -3.38
N LYS A 230 7.85 -15.40 -3.53
CA LYS A 230 7.48 -16.70 -2.94
C LYS A 230 8.13 -16.93 -1.58
N ASP A 231 9.38 -16.48 -1.44
CA ASP A 231 10.17 -16.59 -0.22
C ASP A 231 10.49 -15.18 0.30
N PRO A 232 10.72 -15.00 1.62
CA PRO A 232 11.07 -13.70 2.16
C PRO A 232 12.30 -13.09 1.48
N LEU A 233 12.18 -11.83 1.06
CA LEU A 233 13.29 -11.08 0.48
C LEU A 233 14.07 -10.40 1.60
N ILE A 234 15.35 -10.76 1.74
CA ILE A 234 16.27 -10.19 2.73
C ILE A 234 17.14 -9.13 2.04
N LEU A 235 17.11 -7.91 2.57
CA LEU A 235 17.90 -6.79 2.11
C LEU A 235 19.00 -6.47 3.14
N PRO A 236 20.28 -6.40 2.74
CA PRO A 236 21.32 -5.93 3.63
C PRO A 236 21.10 -4.46 3.98
N GLY A 237 21.36 -4.08 5.23
CA GLY A 237 21.22 -2.70 5.69
C GLY A 237 22.21 -1.71 5.05
N PRO A 238 23.49 -2.06 4.81
CA PRO A 238 24.41 -1.16 4.12
C PRO A 238 23.91 -0.77 2.73
N GLY A 239 23.75 0.54 2.50
CA GLY A 239 23.25 1.09 1.22
C GLY A 239 21.73 1.18 1.12
N LEU A 240 20.98 0.66 2.10
CA LEU A 240 19.53 0.78 2.19
C LEU A 240 19.16 2.13 2.83
N SER A 241 18.48 2.98 2.07
CA SER A 241 18.07 4.32 2.50
C SER A 241 16.71 4.31 3.19
N TRP A 242 15.77 3.51 2.68
CA TRP A 242 14.44 3.31 3.29
C TRP A 242 13.75 2.09 2.70
N VAL A 243 12.75 1.61 3.44
CA VAL A 243 11.78 0.58 3.01
C VAL A 243 10.38 1.11 3.23
N ALA A 244 9.41 0.65 2.43
CA ALA A 244 8.04 1.09 2.57
C ALA A 244 7.03 0.06 2.08
N LEU A 245 5.80 0.19 2.58
CA LEU A 245 4.61 -0.41 2.03
C LEU A 245 3.81 0.66 1.32
N GLU A 246 3.34 0.38 0.11
CA GLU A 246 2.56 1.33 -0.67
C GLU A 246 1.38 0.68 -1.39
N ASP A 247 0.39 1.51 -1.68
CA ASP A 247 -0.58 1.25 -2.72
C ASP A 247 -0.52 2.35 -3.81
N THR A 248 -1.56 2.41 -4.65
CA THR A 248 -1.63 3.40 -5.73
C THR A 248 -1.58 4.84 -5.23
N TYR A 249 -2.11 5.12 -4.04
CA TYR A 249 -2.34 6.48 -3.54
C TYR A 249 -1.60 6.81 -2.25
N PHE A 250 -1.24 5.81 -1.44
CA PHE A 250 -0.71 5.99 -0.10
C PHE A 250 0.60 5.23 0.12
N LEU A 251 1.35 5.66 1.13
CA LEU A 251 2.65 5.13 1.51
C LEU A 251 2.81 5.09 3.04
N ALA A 252 3.41 4.02 3.55
CA ALA A 252 4.03 3.95 4.88
C ALA A 252 5.49 3.57 4.71
N ALA A 253 6.38 4.54 4.86
CA ALA A 253 7.82 4.35 4.74
C ALA A 253 8.49 4.38 6.11
N ALA A 254 9.52 3.55 6.28
CA ALA A 254 10.46 3.60 7.39
C ALA A 254 11.84 4.03 6.84
N VAL A 255 12.33 5.17 7.32
CA VAL A 255 13.64 5.72 6.98
C VAL A 255 14.56 5.54 8.18
N PRO A 256 15.54 4.63 8.13
CA PRO A 256 16.53 4.51 9.19
C PRO A 256 17.40 5.77 9.31
N THR A 257 17.50 6.33 10.50
CA THR A 257 18.42 7.44 10.81
C THR A 257 19.77 6.93 11.30
N ARG A 258 19.84 5.65 11.68
CA ARG A 258 21.08 4.90 11.94
C ARG A 258 21.19 3.68 11.02
N PRO A 259 22.41 3.19 10.75
CA PRO A 259 22.59 1.96 9.99
C PRO A 259 21.87 0.78 10.65
N ILE A 260 21.04 0.10 9.88
CA ILE A 260 20.41 -1.15 10.28
C ILE A 260 21.26 -2.33 9.80
N GLU A 261 21.02 -3.51 10.36
CA GLU A 261 21.67 -4.75 9.90
C GLU A 261 21.04 -5.23 8.61
N ARG A 262 19.70 -5.31 8.59
CA ARG A 262 18.93 -5.83 7.46
C ARG A 262 17.47 -5.37 7.53
N ALA A 263 16.82 -5.40 6.37
CA ALA A 263 15.36 -5.38 6.27
C ALA A 263 14.86 -6.66 5.60
N LEU A 264 13.64 -7.07 5.90
CA LEU A 264 13.05 -8.30 5.35
C LEU A 264 11.62 -8.01 4.88
N PHE A 265 11.31 -8.41 3.65
CA PHE A 265 9.96 -8.38 3.09
C PHE A 265 9.39 -9.80 3.07
N GLU A 266 8.39 -10.07 3.92
CA GLU A 266 7.72 -11.37 4.00
C GLU A 266 6.40 -11.31 3.22
N PRO A 267 6.20 -12.15 2.20
CA PRO A 267 4.91 -12.24 1.50
C PRO A 267 3.85 -12.86 2.41
N VAL A 268 2.68 -12.23 2.47
CA VAL A 268 1.53 -12.71 3.26
C VAL A 268 0.25 -12.77 2.42
N MET A 269 -0.64 -13.67 2.81
CA MET A 269 -2.02 -13.80 2.34
C MET A 269 -2.94 -13.14 3.35
N LEU A 270 -3.84 -12.30 2.87
CA LEU A 270 -4.81 -11.59 3.73
C LEU A 270 -6.15 -12.33 3.72
N ASP A 271 -6.51 -12.87 4.87
CA ASP A 271 -7.79 -13.50 5.14
C ASP A 271 -8.74 -12.43 5.71
N ALA A 272 -9.54 -11.81 4.85
CA ALA A 272 -10.45 -10.75 5.26
C ALA A 272 -11.68 -11.35 5.94
N THR A 273 -11.92 -10.94 7.18
CA THR A 273 -13.16 -11.22 7.92
C THR A 273 -14.29 -10.32 7.42
N ASP A 274 -15.54 -10.74 7.68
CA ASP A 274 -16.72 -9.96 7.30
C ASP A 274 -16.95 -8.73 8.20
N GLU A 275 -16.27 -8.65 9.35
CA GLU A 275 -16.41 -7.56 10.32
C GLU A 275 -15.39 -6.44 10.02
N ALA A 276 -15.88 -5.26 9.60
CA ALA A 276 -15.08 -4.06 9.31
C ALA A 276 -13.90 -4.26 8.32
N LEU A 277 -13.94 -5.33 7.50
CA LEU A 277 -12.84 -5.73 6.61
C LEU A 277 -11.51 -5.92 7.35
N ALA A 278 -11.57 -6.25 8.65
CA ALA A 278 -10.41 -6.66 9.41
C ALA A 278 -9.83 -7.95 8.81
N PHE A 279 -8.51 -8.08 8.80
CA PHE A 279 -7.87 -9.26 8.22
C PHE A 279 -6.96 -10.00 9.20
N ASP A 280 -6.76 -11.28 8.90
CA ASP A 280 -5.65 -12.07 9.40
C ASP A 280 -4.64 -12.34 8.27
N ALA A 281 -3.41 -11.92 8.49
CA ALA A 281 -2.31 -12.12 7.57
C ALA A 281 -1.55 -13.41 7.92
N ARG A 282 -1.52 -14.34 6.97
CA ARG A 282 -0.78 -15.61 7.07
C ARG A 282 0.42 -15.58 6.11
N PRO A 283 1.63 -16.01 6.54
CA PRO A 283 2.76 -16.14 5.64
C PRO A 283 2.44 -17.02 4.43
N VAL A 284 3.00 -16.69 3.27
CA VAL A 284 2.96 -17.61 2.12
C VAL A 284 3.83 -18.83 2.44
N PRO A 285 3.33 -20.06 2.26
CA PRO A 285 4.13 -21.26 2.50
C PRO A 285 5.41 -21.27 1.65
N ALA A 286 6.50 -21.76 2.25
CA ALA A 286 7.79 -21.87 1.58
C ALA A 286 7.68 -22.68 0.26
N GLY A 287 8.36 -22.22 -0.79
CA GLY A 287 8.21 -22.78 -2.14
C GLY A 287 7.00 -22.26 -2.93
N GLY A 288 6.10 -21.50 -2.28
CA GLY A 288 4.99 -20.80 -2.93
C GLY A 288 3.81 -21.71 -3.31
N GLU A 289 3.72 -22.93 -2.77
CA GLU A 289 2.57 -23.80 -2.96
C GLU A 289 1.41 -23.31 -2.09
N ILE A 290 0.39 -22.78 -2.75
CA ILE A 290 -0.80 -22.21 -2.12
C ILE A 290 -1.98 -23.16 -2.35
N ALA A 291 -2.67 -23.54 -1.27
CA ALA A 291 -3.89 -24.34 -1.35
C ALA A 291 -4.93 -23.65 -2.26
N GLU A 292 -5.71 -24.43 -3.03
CA GLU A 292 -6.71 -23.86 -3.97
C GLU A 292 -7.67 -22.86 -3.30
N ALA A 293 -8.09 -23.13 -2.06
CA ALA A 293 -8.95 -22.25 -1.28
C ALA A 293 -8.32 -20.88 -0.98
N ASP A 294 -6.99 -20.82 -0.87
CA ASP A 294 -6.23 -19.63 -0.49
C ASP A 294 -5.74 -18.82 -1.71
N LYS A 295 -5.89 -19.33 -2.94
CA LYS A 295 -5.47 -18.62 -4.15
C LYS A 295 -6.24 -17.33 -4.42
N LYS A 296 -7.48 -17.24 -3.91
CA LYS A 296 -8.30 -16.03 -3.99
C LYS A 296 -7.91 -14.96 -2.96
N LEU A 297 -7.13 -15.33 -1.94
CA LEU A 297 -6.74 -14.39 -0.90
C LEU A 297 -5.79 -13.35 -1.50
N ALA A 298 -6.02 -12.11 -1.10
CA ALA A 298 -5.21 -11.02 -1.58
C ALA A 298 -3.79 -11.10 -1.01
N ARG A 299 -2.82 -10.62 -1.79
CA ARG A 299 -1.39 -10.68 -1.45
C ARG A 299 -0.90 -9.35 -0.92
N SER A 300 -0.05 -9.39 0.11
CA SER A 300 0.60 -8.21 0.69
C SER A 300 1.97 -8.57 1.26
N LEU A 301 2.60 -7.63 1.95
CA LEU A 301 3.91 -7.81 2.56
C LEU A 301 3.88 -7.34 4.01
N ARG A 302 4.64 -8.04 4.85
CA ARG A 302 5.16 -7.52 6.11
C ARG A 302 6.60 -7.07 5.89
N VAL A 303 6.97 -5.96 6.50
CA VAL A 303 8.35 -5.47 6.46
C VAL A 303 8.92 -5.53 7.86
N TYR A 304 10.10 -6.09 8.02
CA TYR A 304 10.79 -6.16 9.30
C TYR A 304 12.12 -5.45 9.19
N LEU A 305 12.47 -4.64 10.18
CA LEU A 305 13.77 -3.97 10.27
C LEU A 305 14.53 -4.52 11.46
N PHE A 306 15.81 -4.86 11.28
CA PHE A 306 16.66 -5.42 12.33
C PHE A 306 17.90 -4.55 12.52
N ALA A 307 18.27 -4.31 13.78
CA ALA A 307 19.52 -3.65 14.15
C ALA A 307 20.47 -4.63 14.83
N ARG A 308 21.78 -4.45 14.60
CA ARG A 308 22.82 -5.35 15.08
C ARG A 308 22.91 -5.40 16.61
N ASP A 309 22.65 -4.27 17.27
CA ASP A 309 22.68 -4.09 18.72
C ASP A 309 21.27 -4.06 19.33
N GLY A 310 20.23 -4.32 18.54
CA GLY A 310 18.83 -4.24 18.98
C GLY A 310 18.31 -2.81 19.17
N ALA A 311 19.07 -1.78 18.75
CA ALA A 311 18.65 -0.39 18.78
C ALA A 311 18.28 0.11 17.36
N LEU A 312 17.01 0.45 17.14
CA LEU A 312 16.54 1.04 15.89
C LEU A 312 16.16 2.50 16.10
N GLU A 313 16.60 3.37 15.21
CA GLU A 313 16.12 4.75 15.09
C GLU A 313 15.61 4.98 13.68
N LEU A 314 14.32 5.30 13.57
CA LEU A 314 13.60 5.44 12.31
C LEU A 314 12.80 6.75 12.32
N THR A 315 12.75 7.42 11.18
CA THR A 315 11.67 8.36 10.88
C THR A 315 10.70 7.69 9.93
N THR A 316 9.45 7.53 10.35
CA THR A 316 8.40 6.94 9.52
C THR A 316 7.51 8.00 8.88
N VAL A 317 7.13 7.77 7.62
CA VAL A 317 6.31 8.69 6.82
C VAL A 317 5.06 7.96 6.39
N TRP A 318 3.91 8.47 6.81
CA TRP A 318 2.60 7.92 6.52
C TRP A 318 1.76 8.97 5.78
N GLY A 319 1.07 8.59 4.71
CA GLY A 319 0.17 9.50 4.01
C GLY A 319 0.07 9.32 2.50
N PRO A 320 -0.54 10.31 1.83
CA PRO A 320 -0.72 10.27 0.38
C PRO A 320 0.61 10.44 -0.36
N LYS A 321 0.71 9.78 -1.51
CA LYS A 321 1.81 9.84 -2.47
C LYS A 321 1.76 11.12 -3.30
N GLN A 322 1.70 12.27 -2.63
CA GLN A 322 1.77 13.58 -3.26
C GLN A 322 3.23 13.93 -3.55
N TYR A 323 3.56 14.17 -4.82
CA TYR A 323 4.91 14.41 -5.28
C TYR A 323 5.59 15.57 -4.53
N ASP A 324 4.93 16.73 -4.43
CA ASP A 324 5.51 17.93 -3.80
C ASP A 324 5.81 17.72 -2.32
N ARG A 325 4.91 17.04 -1.59
CA ARG A 325 5.12 16.68 -0.18
C ARG A 325 6.33 15.75 -0.04
N LEU A 326 6.38 14.68 -0.82
CA LEU A 326 7.46 13.70 -0.72
C LEU A 326 8.81 14.28 -1.17
N ALA A 327 8.82 15.15 -2.19
CA ALA A 327 10.01 15.82 -2.70
C ALA A 327 10.56 16.88 -1.74
N SER A 328 9.71 17.44 -0.87
CA SER A 328 10.15 18.36 0.20
C SER A 328 10.94 17.64 1.31
N LEU A 329 10.83 16.31 1.40
CA LEU A 329 11.53 15.50 2.38
C LEU A 329 12.92 15.11 1.87
N PRO A 330 13.96 15.06 2.72
CA PRO A 330 15.35 14.79 2.31
C PRO A 330 15.64 13.30 2.06
N TYR A 331 14.60 12.50 1.78
CA TYR A 331 14.70 11.03 1.73
C TYR A 331 14.56 10.45 0.31
N GLY A 332 14.22 11.27 -0.68
CA GLY A 332 14.00 10.79 -2.06
C GLY A 332 12.73 9.95 -2.24
N LEU A 333 11.71 10.17 -1.38
CA LEU A 333 10.45 9.41 -1.41
C LEU A 333 9.59 9.75 -2.62
N GLU A 334 9.81 10.89 -3.28
CA GLU A 334 9.11 11.30 -4.50
C GLU A 334 9.32 10.32 -5.66
N LYS A 335 10.42 9.55 -5.61
CA LYS A 335 10.70 8.46 -6.56
C LYS A 335 9.71 7.29 -6.48
N THR A 336 8.95 7.17 -5.39
CA THR A 336 7.85 6.19 -5.27
C THR A 336 6.67 6.53 -6.19
N VAL A 337 6.56 7.78 -6.64
CA VAL A 337 5.54 8.20 -7.59
C VAL A 337 5.96 7.75 -8.99
N ALA A 338 5.46 6.58 -9.41
CA ALA A 338 5.82 5.98 -10.68
C ALA A 338 5.09 6.68 -11.85
N TRP A 339 5.79 7.59 -12.54
CA TRP A 339 5.28 8.28 -13.73
C TRP A 339 5.34 7.46 -15.02
N GLY A 340 6.01 6.30 -14.99
CA GLY A 340 6.26 5.46 -16.16
C GLY A 340 7.23 6.10 -17.18
N PHE A 341 7.32 5.52 -18.38
CA PHE A 341 8.21 6.00 -19.46
C PHE A 341 7.95 7.46 -19.85
N LEU A 342 6.72 7.95 -19.69
CA LEU A 342 6.32 9.32 -20.02
C LEU A 342 6.51 10.29 -18.84
N GLY A 343 7.31 9.94 -17.83
CA GLY A 343 7.50 10.80 -16.65
C GLY A 343 8.02 12.20 -16.94
N PHE A 344 8.88 12.35 -17.95
CA PHE A 344 9.37 13.66 -18.39
C PHE A 344 8.23 14.58 -18.90
N LEU A 345 7.13 13.99 -19.38
CA LEU A 345 5.94 14.72 -19.84
C LEU A 345 4.90 14.84 -18.71
N ALA A 346 4.80 13.85 -17.83
CA ALA A 346 3.85 13.84 -16.74
C ALA A 346 4.11 14.96 -15.72
N LEU A 347 5.37 15.19 -15.34
CA LEU A 347 5.76 16.26 -14.40
C LEU A 347 5.34 17.67 -14.86
N PRO A 348 5.65 18.14 -16.08
CA PRO A 348 5.21 19.46 -16.52
C PRO A 348 3.68 19.53 -16.70
N MET A 349 3.03 18.43 -17.08
CA MET A 349 1.56 18.39 -17.15
C MET A 349 0.91 18.52 -15.76
N LEU A 350 1.48 17.86 -14.74
CA LEU A 350 1.01 17.99 -13.35
C LEU A 350 1.21 19.41 -12.85
N ALA A 351 2.41 19.98 -13.04
CA ALA A 351 2.71 21.34 -12.64
C ALA A 351 1.76 22.35 -13.30
N ALA A 352 1.48 22.19 -14.61
CA ALA A 352 0.51 23.01 -15.32
C ALA A 352 -0.91 22.84 -14.76
N LEU A 353 -1.33 21.61 -14.45
CA LEU A 353 -2.64 21.33 -13.86
C LEU A 353 -2.80 21.98 -12.49
N GLN A 354 -1.81 21.81 -11.60
CA GLN A 354 -1.79 22.41 -10.27
C GLN A 354 -1.73 23.94 -10.35
N TRP A 355 -0.98 24.50 -11.29
CA TRP A 355 -0.92 25.95 -11.50
C TRP A 355 -2.28 26.51 -11.92
N ILE A 356 -2.95 25.88 -12.89
CA ILE A 356 -4.32 26.25 -13.31
C ILE A 356 -5.29 26.13 -12.13
N HIS A 357 -5.18 25.04 -11.37
CA HIS A 357 -6.03 24.80 -10.22
C HIS A 357 -5.84 25.87 -9.13
N GLY A 358 -4.60 26.24 -8.82
CA GLY A 358 -4.28 27.22 -7.78
C GLY A 358 -4.53 28.68 -8.17
N HIS A 359 -4.38 29.03 -9.46
CA HIS A 359 -4.40 30.43 -9.90
C HIS A 359 -5.63 30.82 -10.74
N ILE A 360 -6.30 29.87 -11.38
CA ILE A 360 -7.42 30.16 -12.29
C ILE A 360 -8.74 29.61 -11.75
N VAL A 361 -8.78 28.32 -11.39
CA VAL A 361 -10.00 27.63 -10.95
C VAL A 361 -9.72 26.64 -9.84
N ALA A 362 -10.30 26.84 -8.65
CA ALA A 362 -10.21 25.89 -7.53
C ALA A 362 -11.12 24.65 -7.74
N ASN A 363 -11.10 24.07 -8.95
CA ASN A 363 -11.83 22.87 -9.31
C ASN A 363 -11.04 22.07 -10.34
N TYR A 364 -10.63 20.86 -9.98
CA TYR A 364 -9.84 19.99 -10.86
C TYR A 364 -10.54 19.66 -12.19
N GLY A 365 -11.87 19.55 -12.22
CA GLY A 365 -12.61 19.30 -13.46
C GLY A 365 -12.43 20.42 -14.48
N TRP A 366 -12.56 21.68 -14.05
CA TRP A 366 -12.29 22.83 -14.91
C TRP A 366 -10.81 23.00 -15.22
N ALA A 367 -9.92 22.70 -14.27
CA ALA A 367 -8.49 22.75 -14.50
C ALA A 367 -8.07 21.79 -15.63
N ILE A 368 -8.65 20.58 -15.67
CA ILE A 368 -8.43 19.61 -16.77
C ILE A 368 -8.98 20.14 -18.09
N VAL A 369 -10.19 20.70 -18.11
CA VAL A 369 -10.77 21.29 -19.34
C VAL A 369 -9.89 22.42 -19.88
N LEU A 370 -9.38 23.28 -19.01
CA LEU A 370 -8.48 24.38 -19.39
C LEU A 370 -7.13 23.85 -19.88
N LEU A 371 -6.53 22.89 -19.17
CA LEU A 371 -5.26 22.28 -19.57
C LEU A 371 -5.37 21.61 -20.94
N THR A 372 -6.42 20.82 -21.15
CA THR A 372 -6.66 20.14 -22.44
C THR A 372 -6.94 21.13 -23.57
N THR A 373 -7.63 22.24 -23.29
CA THR A 373 -7.85 23.32 -24.26
C THR A 373 -6.55 24.04 -24.60
N ALA A 374 -5.74 24.39 -23.60
CA ALA A 374 -4.42 25.00 -23.79
C ALA A 374 -3.51 24.10 -24.62
N LEU A 375 -3.48 22.80 -24.32
CA LEU A 375 -2.70 21.82 -25.09
C LEU A 375 -3.17 21.74 -26.55
N LYS A 376 -4.48 21.74 -26.80
CA LYS A 376 -5.02 21.79 -28.17
C LYS A 376 -4.62 23.06 -28.92
N ILE A 377 -4.55 24.20 -28.26
CA ILE A 377 -4.10 25.46 -28.86
C ILE A 377 -2.61 25.38 -29.22
N VAL A 378 -1.78 24.90 -28.32
CA VAL A 378 -0.33 24.72 -28.55
C VAL A 378 -0.08 23.71 -29.69
N LEU A 379 -0.85 22.62 -29.74
CA LEU A 379 -0.77 21.60 -30.78
C LEU A 379 -1.60 21.92 -32.04
N LEU A 380 -2.25 23.08 -32.11
CA LEU A 380 -3.05 23.51 -33.25
C LEU A 380 -2.25 23.56 -34.57
N PRO A 381 -1.05 24.18 -34.64
CA PRO A 381 -0.26 24.18 -35.88
C PRO A 381 0.07 22.76 -36.35
N LEU A 382 0.43 21.88 -35.42
CA LEU A 382 0.70 20.47 -35.71
C LEU A 382 -0.56 19.76 -36.21
N SER A 383 -1.70 20.01 -35.58
CA SER A 383 -3.00 19.46 -35.96
C SER A 383 -3.39 19.90 -37.37
N ILE A 384 -3.24 21.19 -37.70
CA ILE A 384 -3.51 21.73 -39.05
C ILE A 384 -2.59 21.07 -40.09
N ALA A 385 -1.31 20.90 -39.78
CA ALA A 385 -0.36 20.21 -40.65
C ALA A 385 -0.79 18.74 -40.89
N GLY A 386 -1.22 18.04 -39.83
CA GLY A 386 -1.80 16.70 -39.91
C GLY A 386 -3.05 16.63 -40.79
N PHE A 387 -4.00 17.55 -40.60
CA PHE A 387 -5.20 17.66 -41.44
C PHE A 387 -4.88 17.91 -42.91
N LYS A 388 -3.87 18.75 -43.19
CA LYS A 388 -3.41 19.01 -44.57
C LYS A 388 -2.84 17.74 -45.21
N SER A 389 -2.05 16.95 -44.47
CA SER A 389 -1.52 15.66 -44.94
C SER A 389 -2.66 14.66 -45.21
N MET A 390 -3.61 14.56 -44.28
CA MET A 390 -4.76 13.66 -44.42
C MET A 390 -5.62 14.02 -45.64
N ARG A 391 -5.89 15.31 -45.89
CA ARG A 391 -6.61 15.75 -47.10
C ARG A 391 -5.86 15.40 -48.39
N LYS A 392 -4.52 15.44 -48.40
CA LYS A 392 -3.73 14.95 -49.55
C LYS A 392 -3.90 13.44 -49.71
N MET A 393 -3.79 12.66 -48.64
CA MET A 393 -4.04 11.20 -48.69
C MET A 393 -5.44 10.85 -49.21
N GLN A 394 -6.47 11.58 -48.78
CA GLN A 394 -7.85 11.38 -49.27
C GLN A 394 -7.96 11.61 -50.79
N LYS A 395 -7.25 12.60 -51.34
CA LYS A 395 -7.19 12.82 -52.79
C LYS A 395 -6.44 11.71 -53.53
N LEU A 396 -5.47 11.06 -52.88
CA LEU A 396 -4.72 9.93 -53.45
C LEU A 396 -5.49 8.61 -53.36
N ALA A 397 -6.45 8.46 -52.45
CA ALA A 397 -7.27 7.27 -52.29
C ALA A 397 -7.83 6.67 -53.60
N PRO A 398 -8.48 7.43 -54.50
CA PRO A 398 -8.96 6.88 -55.78
C PRO A 398 -7.82 6.42 -56.70
N ARG A 399 -6.68 7.12 -56.73
CA ARG A 399 -5.51 6.70 -57.54
C ARG A 399 -4.86 5.43 -56.98
N MET A 400 -4.79 5.30 -55.66
CA MET A 400 -4.35 4.06 -55.01
C MET A 400 -5.29 2.90 -55.30
N GLN A 401 -6.60 3.14 -55.31
CA GLN A 401 -7.58 2.12 -55.69
C GLN A 401 -7.40 1.70 -57.15
N ALA A 402 -7.17 2.64 -58.06
CA ALA A 402 -6.88 2.33 -59.47
C ALA A 402 -5.60 1.48 -59.63
N ILE A 403 -4.52 1.78 -58.87
CA ILE A 403 -3.30 0.96 -58.85
C ILE A 403 -3.62 -0.44 -58.32
N ARG A 404 -4.33 -0.54 -57.18
CA ARG A 404 -4.73 -1.83 -56.59
C ARG A 404 -5.59 -2.65 -57.56
N GLU A 405 -6.53 -2.04 -58.27
CA GLU A 405 -7.38 -2.71 -59.26
C GLU A 405 -6.60 -3.19 -60.48
N ARG A 406 -5.61 -2.43 -60.96
CA ARG A 406 -4.70 -2.84 -62.05
C ARG A 406 -3.85 -4.06 -61.67
N TYR A 407 -3.45 -4.16 -60.41
CA TYR A 407 -2.60 -5.26 -59.92
C TYR A 407 -3.39 -6.44 -59.35
N ARG A 408 -4.63 -6.26 -58.89
CA ARG A 408 -5.53 -7.31 -58.35
C ARG A 408 -5.62 -8.57 -59.22
N PRO A 409 -5.82 -8.51 -60.55
CA PRO A 409 -5.84 -9.71 -61.40
C PRO A 409 -4.46 -10.39 -61.53
N LYS A 410 -3.35 -9.71 -61.19
CA LYS A 410 -1.97 -10.21 -61.26
C LYS A 410 -1.43 -10.70 -59.92
N MET A 411 -2.17 -10.52 -58.83
CA MET A 411 -1.76 -10.90 -57.46
C MET A 411 -1.86 -12.40 -57.17
N ARG A 412 -2.64 -13.15 -57.97
CA ARG A 412 -2.70 -14.62 -57.92
C ARG A 412 -2.02 -15.18 -59.15
N GLY A 413 -1.03 -16.05 -58.96
CA GLY A 413 -0.43 -16.83 -60.04
C GLY A 413 -1.42 -17.84 -60.62
N LYS A 414 -1.10 -18.44 -61.78
CA LYS A 414 -1.91 -19.50 -62.41
C LYS A 414 -2.17 -20.70 -61.48
N ASP A 415 -1.33 -20.88 -60.46
CA ASP A 415 -1.40 -21.97 -59.47
C ASP A 415 -2.18 -21.59 -58.19
N GLY A 416 -2.88 -20.44 -58.17
CA GLY A 416 -3.64 -19.95 -57.02
C GLY A 416 -2.80 -19.36 -55.88
N LYS A 417 -1.47 -19.42 -55.97
CA LYS A 417 -0.52 -18.88 -54.97
C LYS A 417 -0.34 -17.36 -55.12
N PRO A 418 -0.04 -16.62 -54.02
CA PRO A 418 0.25 -15.20 -54.06
C PRO A 418 1.51 -14.93 -54.91
N ASN A 419 1.44 -13.97 -55.83
CA ASN A 419 2.59 -13.55 -56.62
C ASN A 419 3.36 -12.44 -55.89
N LEU A 420 4.46 -12.82 -55.21
CA LEU A 420 5.27 -11.89 -54.41
C LEU A 420 5.87 -10.75 -55.25
N ASP A 421 6.24 -11.00 -56.51
CA ASP A 421 6.87 -9.98 -57.36
C ASP A 421 5.87 -8.88 -57.75
N MET A 422 4.62 -9.25 -58.03
CA MET A 422 3.55 -8.30 -58.34
C MET A 422 3.11 -7.50 -57.11
N GLN A 423 3.18 -8.09 -55.91
CA GLN A 423 2.96 -7.35 -54.66
C GLN A 423 4.07 -6.33 -54.41
N ARG A 424 5.33 -6.69 -54.67
CA ARG A 424 6.47 -5.75 -54.57
C ARG A 424 6.32 -4.58 -55.53
N GLN A 425 6.02 -4.84 -56.80
CA GLN A 425 5.80 -3.79 -57.80
C GLN A 425 4.63 -2.88 -57.44
N MET A 426 3.52 -3.43 -56.95
CA MET A 426 2.40 -2.61 -56.47
C MET A 426 2.83 -1.71 -55.29
N ASN A 427 3.54 -2.27 -54.30
CA ASN A 427 4.02 -1.50 -53.16
C ASN A 427 5.02 -0.41 -53.59
N GLU A 428 5.90 -0.69 -54.55
CA GLU A 428 6.82 0.28 -55.14
C GLU A 428 6.08 1.40 -55.88
N GLU A 429 5.05 1.08 -56.66
CA GLU A 429 4.26 2.08 -57.39
C GLU A 429 3.41 2.95 -56.44
N VAL A 430 2.85 2.35 -55.39
CA VAL A 430 2.16 3.09 -54.31
C VAL A 430 3.12 4.00 -53.55
N MET A 431 4.33 3.52 -53.21
CA MET A 431 5.35 4.35 -52.55
C MET A 431 5.88 5.46 -53.45
N LYS A 432 5.98 5.20 -54.76
CA LYS A 432 6.34 6.22 -55.75
C LYS A 432 5.27 7.31 -55.84
N LEU A 433 3.99 6.93 -55.86
CA LEU A 433 2.87 7.88 -55.81
C LEU A 433 2.90 8.74 -54.53
N TYR A 434 3.20 8.15 -53.37
CA TYR A 434 3.35 8.92 -52.11
C TYR A 434 4.52 9.91 -52.15
N LYS A 435 5.66 9.49 -52.71
CA LYS A 435 6.84 10.35 -52.86
C LYS A 435 6.60 11.50 -53.86
N GLU A 436 5.99 11.21 -55.00
CA GLU A 436 5.68 12.22 -56.04
C GLU A 436 4.74 13.32 -55.51
N GLU A 437 3.79 12.96 -54.65
CA GLU A 437 2.78 13.88 -54.11
C GLU A 437 3.20 14.50 -52.75
N GLY A 438 4.41 14.17 -52.28
CA GLY A 438 5.02 14.73 -51.07
C GLY A 438 4.18 14.44 -49.82
N VAL A 439 3.66 13.23 -49.72
CA VAL A 439 2.90 12.73 -48.57
C VAL A 439 3.77 11.73 -47.83
N ASN A 440 3.97 11.94 -46.54
CA ASN A 440 4.66 10.94 -45.71
C ASN A 440 3.64 9.83 -45.39
N PRO A 441 3.85 8.59 -45.86
CA PRO A 441 2.92 7.48 -45.67
C PRO A 441 2.78 7.04 -44.21
#